data_AF-A0A1I1I637-F1
#
_entry.id   AF-A0A1I1I637-F1
#
_cell.length_a   1.000
_cell.length_b   1.000
_cell.length_c   1.000
_cell.angle_alpha   90.00
_cell.angle_beta   90.00
_cell.angle_gamma   90.00
#
_symmetry.space_group_name_H-M   'P 1'
#
loop_
_entity.id
_entity.type
_entity.pdbx_description
1 polymer ?
#
loop_
_entity_poly.entity_id
_entity_poly.type
_entity_poly.pdbx_seq_one_letter_code
_entity_poly.pdbx_strand_id
1 'polypeptide(L)' 'MTLPEQTKTLLDTLSFPVSYDQLGQSIKDANGLLVCDVRGWGKIQFMDKAEERHDAIGFVIADLLNGLQPTK' A
#
# COMPACT_ATOMS: atom_id res chain seq x y z
N MET A 1 9.92 -11.79 -15.43
CA MET A 1 10.25 -10.36 -15.62
C MET A 1 11.28 -10.01 -14.55
N THR A 2 12.43 -9.45 -14.90
CA THR A 2 13.44 -9.08 -13.90
C THR A 2 13.01 -7.77 -13.26
N LEU A 3 12.73 -7.77 -11.96
CA LEU A 3 12.37 -6.55 -11.24
C LEU A 3 13.61 -5.63 -11.13
N PRO A 4 13.43 -4.30 -11.26
CA PRO A 4 14.47 -3.34 -10.92
C PRO A 4 14.99 -3.55 -9.50
N GLU A 5 16.26 -3.23 -9.25
CA GLU A 5 16.88 -3.44 -7.93
C GLU A 5 16.14 -2.67 -6.83
N GLN A 6 15.70 -1.45 -7.13
CA GLN A 6 14.92 -0.62 -6.21
C GLN A 6 13.62 -1.31 -5.78
N THR A 7 12.98 -2.05 -6.70
CA THR A 7 11.79 -2.83 -6.39
C THR A 7 12.13 -3.98 -5.46
N LYS A 8 13.24 -4.69 -5.68
CA LYS A 8 13.65 -5.78 -4.77
C LYS A 8 13.94 -5.26 -3.36
N THR A 9 14.69 -4.16 -3.24
CA THR A 9 14.96 -3.52 -1.95
C THR A 9 13.67 -3.15 -1.22
N LEU A 10 12.66 -2.62 -1.92
CA LEU A 10 11.34 -2.36 -1.35
C LEU A 10 10.70 -3.66 -0.85
N LEU A 11 10.65 -4.71 -1.67
CA LEU A 11 10.01 -5.98 -1.30
C LEU A 11 10.71 -6.65 -0.11
N ASP A 12 12.03 -6.58 -0.03
CA ASP A 12 12.81 -7.14 1.09
C ASP A 12 12.59 -6.37 2.40
N THR A 13 12.12 -5.12 2.33
CA THR A 13 11.81 -4.29 3.51
C THR A 13 10.46 -4.63 4.13
N LEU A 14 9.54 -5.22 3.36
CA LEU A 14 8.15 -5.42 3.77
C LEU A 14 7.90 -6.83 4.30
N SER A 15 7.08 -6.93 5.34
CA SER A 15 6.52 -8.21 5.76
C SER A 15 5.19 -8.46 5.07
N PHE A 16 5.12 -9.49 4.23
CA PHE A 16 3.90 -9.85 3.49
C PHE A 16 3.00 -10.83 4.26
N PRO A 17 1.68 -10.80 4.05
CA PRO A 17 0.95 -9.88 3.18
C PRO A 17 0.83 -8.49 3.81
N VAL A 18 0.85 -7.45 2.97
CA VAL A 18 0.42 -6.11 3.39
C VAL A 18 -1.10 -6.04 3.36
N SER A 19 -1.69 -5.21 4.22
CA SER A 19 -3.14 -5.03 4.32
C SER A 19 -3.51 -3.55 4.40
N TYR A 20 -4.63 -3.20 3.76
CA TYR A 20 -5.20 -1.86 3.88
C TYR A 20 -6.16 -1.80 5.08
N ASP A 21 -5.92 -0.85 5.96
CA ASP A 21 -6.75 -0.49 7.12
C ASP A 21 -7.65 0.67 6.73
N GLN A 22 -8.94 0.40 6.46
CA GLN A 22 -9.90 1.43 6.07
C GLN A 22 -10.15 2.46 7.18
N LEU A 23 -10.12 2.04 8.45
CA LEU A 23 -10.37 2.96 9.57
C LEU A 23 -9.21 3.95 9.73
N GLY A 24 -7.98 3.45 9.61
CA GLY A 24 -6.78 4.28 9.66
C GLY A 24 -6.41 4.96 8.33
N GLN A 25 -7.06 4.55 7.24
CA GLN A 25 -6.69 4.85 5.86
C GLN A 25 -5.19 4.71 5.59
N SER A 26 -4.65 3.56 5.99
CA SER A 26 -3.22 3.26 5.93
C SER A 26 -2.96 1.83 5.47
N ILE A 27 -1.80 1.58 4.89
CA ILE A 27 -1.33 0.24 4.56
C ILE A 27 -0.38 -0.20 5.67
N LYS A 28 -0.59 -1.39 6.20
CA LYS A 28 0.25 -2.03 7.21
C LYS A 28 0.84 -3.33 6.67
N ASP A 29 2.05 -3.66 7.11
CA ASP A 29 2.67 -4.94 6.81
C ASP A 29 2.11 -6.06 7.73
N ALA A 30 2.54 -7.30 7.52
CA ALA A 30 2.08 -8.45 8.29
C ALA A 30 2.45 -8.39 9.78
N ASN A 31 3.43 -7.57 10.15
CA ASN A 31 3.81 -7.32 11.55
C ASN A 31 3.04 -6.14 12.16
N GLY A 32 2.13 -5.51 11.40
CA GLY A 32 1.35 -4.35 11.81
C GLY A 32 2.09 -3.02 11.71
N LEU A 33 3.27 -2.99 11.09
CA LEU A 33 4.04 -1.76 10.89
C LEU A 33 3.45 -0.93 9.74
N LEU A 34 3.45 0.39 9.89
CA LEU A 34 2.95 1.31 8.88
C LEU A 34 3.86 1.29 7.64
N VAL A 35 3.28 0.99 6.48
CA VAL A 35 3.94 1.01 5.16
C VAL A 35 3.65 2.31 4.43
N CYS A 36 2.39 2.76 4.42
CA CYS A 36 1.95 3.95 3.71
C CYS A 36 0.75 4.60 4.38
N ASP A 37 0.78 5.92 4.59
CA ASP A 37 -0.39 6.70 4.97
C ASP A 37 -1.07 7.24 3.70
N VAL A 38 -2.25 6.71 3.38
CA VAL A 38 -2.96 7.05 2.14
C VAL A 38 -3.53 8.46 2.20
N ARG A 39 -3.80 8.99 3.39
CA ARG A 39 -4.27 10.37 3.58
C ARG A 39 -3.23 11.41 3.22
N GLY A 40 -1.95 11.01 3.10
CA GLY A 40 -0.86 11.84 2.58
C GLY A 40 -1.10 12.35 1.15
N TRP A 41 -2.05 11.78 0.41
CA TRP A 41 -2.50 12.27 -0.89
C TRP A 41 -3.42 13.48 -0.73
N GLY A 42 -2.83 14.63 -0.39
CA GLY A 42 -3.56 15.84 -0.03
C GLY A 42 -4.53 16.36 -1.11
N LYS A 43 -4.23 16.14 -2.40
CA LYS A 43 -5.13 16.54 -3.50
C LYS A 43 -6.51 15.87 -3.40
N ILE A 44 -6.58 14.63 -2.92
CA ILE A 44 -7.83 13.84 -2.88
C ILE A 44 -8.80 14.39 -1.84
N GLN A 45 -8.29 15.02 -0.78
CA GLN A 45 -9.10 15.61 0.29
C GLN A 45 -10.07 16.70 -0.22
N PHE A 46 -9.76 17.31 -1.37
CA PHE A 46 -10.57 18.36 -1.98
C PHE A 46 -11.46 17.85 -3.13
N MET A 47 -11.57 16.53 -3.30
CA MET A 47 -12.41 15.92 -4.33
C MET A 47 -13.71 15.38 -3.75
N ASP A 48 -14.75 15.27 -4.58
CA ASP A 48 -15.95 14.52 -4.22
C ASP A 48 -15.60 13.07 -3.92
N LYS A 49 -16.25 12.52 -2.87
CA LYS A 49 -16.04 11.16 -2.39
C LYS A 49 -14.56 10.91 -2.01
N ALA A 50 -13.91 11.88 -1.36
CA ALA A 50 -12.50 11.81 -0.97
C ALA A 50 -12.15 10.50 -0.23
N GLU A 51 -12.97 10.11 0.75
CA GLU A 51 -12.78 8.88 1.52
C GLU A 51 -12.82 7.64 0.62
N GLU A 52 -13.85 7.48 -0.22
CA GLU A 52 -13.96 6.36 -1.18
C GLU A 52 -12.73 6.30 -2.12
N ARG A 53 -12.17 7.46 -2.49
CA ARG A 53 -10.99 7.55 -3.36
C ARG A 53 -9.70 7.17 -2.64
N HIS A 54 -9.52 7.60 -1.38
CA HIS A 54 -8.41 7.15 -0.54
C HIS A 54 -8.47 5.64 -0.35
N ASP A 55 -9.65 5.11 -0.04
CA ASP A 55 -9.88 3.68 0.11
C ASP A 55 -9.51 2.91 -1.17
N ALA A 56 -10.00 3.36 -2.33
CA ALA A 56 -9.69 2.73 -3.60
C ALA A 56 -8.18 2.68 -3.90
N ILE A 57 -7.45 3.77 -3.60
CA ILE A 57 -5.99 3.80 -3.76
C ILE A 57 -5.31 2.85 -2.79
N GLY A 58 -5.75 2.84 -1.53
CA GLY A 58 -5.23 1.93 -0.51
C GLY A 58 -5.34 0.47 -0.92
N PHE A 59 -6.51 0.06 -1.41
CA PHE A 59 -6.74 -1.28 -1.95
C PHE A 59 -5.85 -1.59 -3.15
N VAL A 60 -5.77 -0.69 -4.14
CA VAL A 60 -4.95 -0.89 -5.34
C VAL A 60 -3.47 -1.06 -4.99
N ILE A 61 -2.92 -0.21 -4.11
CA ILE A 61 -1.51 -0.29 -3.73
C ILE A 61 -1.24 -1.59 -2.96
N ALA A 62 -2.10 -1.96 -2.01
CA ALA A 62 -1.94 -3.19 -1.24
C ALA A 62 -1.98 -4.44 -2.13
N ASP A 63 -2.91 -4.49 -3.08
CA ASP A 63 -3.04 -5.60 -4.04
C ASP A 63 -1.83 -5.70 -4.96
N LEU A 64 -1.35 -4.56 -5.50
CA LEU A 64 -0.15 -4.52 -6.33
C LEU A 64 1.10 -4.98 -5.57
N LEU A 65 1.28 -4.55 -4.31
CA LEU A 65 2.41 -4.98 -3.49
C LEU A 65 2.37 -6.48 -3.22
N ASN A 66 1.20 -7.01 -2.82
CA ASN A 66 1.03 -8.44 -2.57
C ASN A 66 1.21 -9.28 -3.85
N GLY A 67 0.79 -8.77 -5.01
CA GLY A 67 1.03 -9.43 -6.31
C GLY A 67 2.50 -9.48 -6.72
N LEU A 68 3.34 -8.62 -6.14
CA LEU A 68 4.80 -8.63 -6.32
C LEU A 68 5.54 -9.43 -5.24
N GLN A 69 4.82 -10.06 -4.30
CA GLN A 69 5.43 -10.84 -3.23
C GLN A 69 6.42 -11.88 -3.81
N PRO A 70 7.67 -11.92 -3.31
CA PRO A 70 8.62 -12.94 -3.73
C PRO A 70 8.07 -14.34 -3.39
N THR A 71 7.71 -15.12 -4.40
CA THR A 71 7.51 -16.56 -4.23
C THR A 71 8.87 -17.19 -3.94
N LYS A 72 9.02 -17.80 -2.77
CA LYS A 72 10.20 -18.60 -2.40
C LYS A 72 10.41 -19.75 -3.39
#